data_AF-A0A2N3BSZ0-F1
#
_entry.id   AF-A0A2N3BSZ0-F1
#
_cell.length_a   1.000
_cell.length_b   1.000
_cell.length_c   1.000
_cell.angle_alpha   90.00
_cell.angle_beta   90.00
_cell.angle_gamma   90.00
#
_symmetry.space_group_name_H-M   'P 1'
#
loop_
_entity.id
_entity.type
_entity.pdbx_description
1 polymer ?
#
loop_
_entity_poly.entity_id
_entity_poly.type
_entity_poly.pdbx_seq_one_letter_code
_entity_poly.pdbx_strand_id
1 'polypeptide(L)'
;MAEARSAFDDLPGDLMIWVLIVSELLVFGAGLAAFLGVRITDPAGFAAAQDHLHRAAAGVNTVVLVTSGWLAALGAQAVEAGRLGRGRRFLAGATVLGALFLAIKAAEYGDMAAAGIGIETHAFFTFYYLVTGFHAAHVAAGIVVLPLVAARARAREVEAGVAFWHMVDLVWVLVFPVLYLLR
;
A
#
# COMPACT_ATOMS: atom_id res chain seq x y z
N MET A 1 6.34 27.30 -33.78
CA MET A 1 6.50 25.83 -33.87
C MET A 1 5.66 25.25 -32.75
N ALA A 2 4.59 24.53 -33.08
CA ALA A 2 3.77 23.86 -32.08
C ALA A 2 4.60 22.70 -31.51
N GLU A 3 4.92 22.76 -30.22
CA GLU A 3 5.56 21.67 -29.50
C GLU A 3 4.63 20.45 -29.59
N ALA A 4 5.14 19.34 -30.11
CA ALA A 4 4.34 18.13 -30.26
C ALA A 4 3.99 17.63 -28.86
N ARG A 5 2.71 17.72 -28.48
CA ARG A 5 2.20 17.15 -27.22
C ARG A 5 2.66 15.71 -27.14
N SER A 6 3.45 15.43 -26.12
CA SER A 6 3.92 14.10 -25.80
C SER A 6 2.76 13.29 -25.22
N ALA A 7 2.71 11.98 -25.46
CA ALA A 7 1.75 11.10 -24.77
C ALA A 7 1.89 11.17 -23.24
N PHE A 8 3.03 11.69 -22.74
CA PHE A 8 3.29 11.93 -21.33
C PHE A 8 2.65 13.23 -20.78
N ASP A 9 2.20 14.16 -21.64
CA ASP A 9 1.58 15.42 -21.21
C ASP A 9 0.12 15.27 -20.76
N ASP A 10 -0.52 14.16 -21.13
CA ASP A 10 -1.94 13.86 -20.86
C ASP A 10 -2.13 12.84 -19.73
N LEU A 11 -1.05 12.45 -19.03
CA LEU A 11 -1.15 11.50 -17.93
C LEU A 11 -1.81 12.17 -16.71
N PRO A 12 -2.79 11.50 -16.05
CA PRO A 12 -3.33 11.98 -14.79
C PRO A 12 -2.20 12.04 -13.76
N GLY A 13 -1.99 13.23 -13.17
CA GLY A 13 -0.83 13.55 -12.34
C GLY A 13 0.38 14.15 -13.10
N ASP A 14 1.58 13.98 -12.56
CA ASP A 14 2.84 14.41 -13.19
C ASP A 14 3.63 13.16 -13.62
N LEU A 15 4.38 13.18 -14.72
CA LEU A 15 5.21 12.06 -15.19
C LEU A 15 6.07 11.44 -14.06
N MET A 16 6.54 12.28 -13.14
CA MET A 16 7.30 11.86 -11.96
C MET A 16 6.53 10.82 -11.11
N ILE A 17 5.21 10.95 -10.96
CA ILE A 17 4.41 10.01 -10.18
C ILE A 17 4.38 8.64 -10.84
N TRP A 18 4.32 8.58 -12.16
CA TRP A 18 4.28 7.33 -12.91
C TRP A 18 5.62 6.60 -12.86
N VAL A 19 6.73 7.34 -12.95
CA VAL A 19 8.06 6.75 -12.74
C VAL A 19 8.17 6.16 -11.34
N LEU A 20 7.72 6.89 -10.31
CA LEU A 20 7.68 6.38 -8.94
C LEU A 20 6.85 5.08 -8.85
N ILE A 21 5.60 5.12 -9.32
CA ILE A 21 4.67 3.98 -9.27
C ILE A 21 5.27 2.74 -9.93
N VAL A 22 5.79 2.87 -11.15
CA VAL A 22 6.36 1.73 -11.88
C VAL A 22 7.62 1.21 -11.17
N SER A 23 8.49 2.09 -10.68
CA SER A 23 9.70 1.67 -9.96
C SER A 23 9.37 0.91 -8.68
N GLU A 24 8.41 1.38 -7.89
CA GLU A 24 7.95 0.71 -6.67
C GLU A 24 7.31 -0.64 -6.98
N LEU A 25 6.47 -0.71 -8.01
CA LEU A 25 5.86 -1.98 -8.45
C LEU A 25 6.92 -3.02 -8.85
N LEU A 26 8.02 -2.59 -9.49
CA LEU A 26 9.13 -3.49 -9.82
C LEU A 26 9.88 -3.98 -8.58
N VAL A 27 10.14 -3.10 -7.60
CA VAL A 27 10.79 -3.47 -6.33
C VAL A 27 9.94 -4.48 -5.55
N PHE A 28 8.64 -4.20 -5.39
CA PHE A 28 7.71 -5.16 -4.77
C PHE A 28 7.58 -6.45 -5.56
N GLY A 29 7.52 -6.38 -6.89
CA GLY A 29 7.47 -7.55 -7.76
C GLY A 29 8.69 -8.45 -7.60
N ALA A 30 9.88 -7.87 -7.54
CA ALA A 30 11.12 -8.62 -7.28
C ALA A 30 11.12 -9.26 -5.89
N GLY A 31 10.67 -8.54 -4.86
CA GLY A 31 10.53 -9.07 -3.50
C GLY A 31 9.56 -10.25 -3.41
N LEU A 32 8.40 -10.14 -4.06
CA LEU A 32 7.41 -11.22 -4.12
C LEU A 32 7.90 -12.43 -4.92
N ALA A 33 8.64 -12.20 -6.01
CA ALA A 33 9.26 -13.29 -6.78
C ALA A 33 10.31 -14.05 -5.95
N ALA A 34 11.16 -13.33 -5.20
CA ALA A 34 12.12 -13.94 -4.29
C ALA A 34 11.43 -14.74 -3.16
N PHE A 35 10.35 -14.20 -2.58
CA PHE A 35 9.52 -14.90 -1.59
C PHE A 35 8.91 -16.20 -2.13
N LEU A 36 8.40 -16.19 -3.36
CA LEU A 36 7.93 -17.40 -4.03
C LEU A 36 9.06 -18.40 -4.31
N GLY A 37 10.29 -17.92 -4.52
CA GLY A 37 11.48 -18.77 -4.61
C GLY A 37 11.71 -19.61 -3.35
N VAL A 38 11.56 -19.00 -2.16
CA VAL A 38 11.67 -19.71 -0.87
C VAL A 38 10.67 -20.86 -0.78
N ARG A 39 9.45 -20.64 -1.28
CA ARG A 39 8.40 -21.66 -1.29
C ARG A 39 8.75 -22.88 -2.14
N ILE A 40 9.51 -22.69 -3.21
CA ILE A 40 9.97 -23.79 -4.09
C ILE A 40 11.10 -24.56 -3.40
N THR A 41 12.01 -23.88 -2.72
CA THR A 41 13.19 -24.50 -2.11
C THR A 41 12.90 -25.19 -0.78
N ASP A 42 11.95 -24.70 0.01
CA ASP A 42 11.52 -25.31 1.27
C ASP A 42 9.99 -25.23 1.45
N PRO A 43 9.23 -26.10 0.75
CA PRO A 43 7.76 -26.07 0.80
C PRO A 43 7.20 -26.36 2.20
N ALA A 44 7.83 -27.28 2.96
CA ALA A 44 7.35 -27.70 4.27
C ALA A 44 7.62 -26.63 5.34
N GLY A 45 8.82 -26.05 5.37
CA GLY A 45 9.14 -24.93 6.27
C GLY A 45 8.33 -23.69 5.93
N PHE A 46 8.08 -23.42 4.63
CA PHE A 46 7.21 -22.33 4.20
C PHE A 46 5.78 -22.50 4.75
N ALA A 47 5.17 -23.68 4.59
CA ALA A 47 3.81 -23.93 5.08
C ALA A 47 3.70 -23.79 6.60
N ALA A 48 4.68 -24.32 7.34
CA ALA A 48 4.75 -24.19 8.79
C ALA A 48 4.91 -22.73 9.23
N ALA A 49 5.80 -21.97 8.58
CA ALA A 49 5.99 -20.55 8.85
C ALA A 49 4.72 -19.73 8.55
N GLN A 50 4.03 -20.03 7.44
CA GLN A 50 2.81 -19.34 7.04
C GLN A 50 1.64 -19.55 8.01
N ASP A 51 1.61 -20.67 8.75
CA ASP A 51 0.56 -20.95 9.73
C ASP A 51 0.66 -20.06 10.99
N HIS A 52 1.79 -19.37 11.20
CA HIS A 52 1.90 -18.33 12.22
C HIS A 52 1.23 -17.01 11.83
N LEU A 53 0.80 -16.83 10.57
CA LEU A 53 0.16 -15.60 10.12
C LEU A 53 -1.34 -15.56 10.43
N HIS A 54 -1.82 -14.40 10.90
CA HIS A 54 -3.23 -14.18 11.21
C HIS A 54 -4.06 -13.83 9.96
N ARG A 55 -4.50 -14.84 9.21
CA ARG A 55 -5.26 -14.67 7.95
C ARG A 55 -6.52 -13.79 8.09
N ALA A 56 -7.28 -13.97 9.17
CA ALA A 56 -8.50 -13.20 9.41
C ALA A 56 -8.19 -11.71 9.65
N ALA A 57 -7.17 -11.42 10.48
CA ALA A 57 -6.71 -10.04 10.72
C ALA A 57 -6.20 -9.40 9.43
N ALA A 58 -5.42 -10.13 8.64
CA ALA A 58 -4.95 -9.67 7.33
C ALA A 58 -6.10 -9.40 6.35
N GLY A 59 -7.14 -10.24 6.33
CA GLY A 59 -8.34 -10.03 5.52
C GLY A 59 -9.12 -8.79 5.92
N VAL A 60 -9.33 -8.57 7.23
CA VAL A 60 -9.92 -7.33 7.75
C VAL A 60 -9.08 -6.12 7.34
N ASN A 61 -7.76 -6.24 7.44
CA ASN A 61 -6.86 -5.15 7.13
C ASN A 61 -6.89 -4.77 5.64
N THR A 62 -7.03 -5.77 4.75
CA THR A 62 -7.24 -5.55 3.32
C THR A 62 -8.55 -4.79 3.05
N VAL A 63 -9.65 -5.14 3.73
CA VAL A 63 -10.93 -4.41 3.58
C VAL A 63 -10.78 -2.96 4.04
N VAL A 64 -10.08 -2.73 5.16
CA VAL A 64 -9.79 -1.38 5.67
C VAL A 64 -9.05 -0.56 4.62
N LEU A 65 -7.98 -1.11 4.04
CA LEU A 65 -7.14 -0.39 3.08
C LEU A 65 -7.85 -0.15 1.74
N VAL A 66 -8.58 -1.14 1.21
CA VAL A 66 -9.38 -0.97 -0.02
C VAL A 66 -10.48 0.09 0.19
N THR A 67 -11.11 0.11 1.36
CA THR A 67 -12.09 1.15 1.72
C THR A 67 -11.41 2.53 1.81
N SER A 68 -10.20 2.60 2.34
CA SER A 68 -9.38 3.82 2.33
C SER A 68 -9.16 4.34 0.91
N GLY A 69 -8.77 3.45 -0.01
CA GLY A 69 -8.61 3.77 -1.43
C GLY A 69 -9.88 4.32 -2.06
N TRP A 70 -11.02 3.68 -1.82
CA TRP A 70 -12.32 4.19 -2.27
C TRP A 70 -12.54 5.63 -1.77
N LEU A 71 -12.37 5.87 -0.46
CA LEU A 71 -12.55 7.21 0.10
C LEU A 71 -11.60 8.23 -0.54
N ALA A 72 -10.35 7.86 -0.80
CA ALA A 72 -9.39 8.72 -1.50
C ALA A 72 -9.88 9.10 -2.91
N ALA A 73 -10.42 8.14 -3.67
CA ALA A 73 -11.01 8.39 -4.99
C ALA A 73 -12.22 9.34 -4.94
N LEU A 74 -13.13 9.13 -3.98
CA LEU A 74 -14.26 10.06 -3.77
C LEU A 74 -13.78 11.45 -3.35
N GLY A 75 -12.68 11.52 -2.60
CA GLY A 75 -11.99 12.75 -2.23
C GLY A 75 -11.53 13.54 -3.45
N ALA A 76 -10.79 12.88 -4.36
CA ALA A 76 -10.32 13.48 -5.60
C ALA A 76 -11.48 14.00 -6.47
N GLN A 77 -12.50 13.16 -6.73
CA GLN A 77 -13.68 13.55 -7.52
C GLN A 77 -14.43 14.74 -6.91
N ALA A 78 -14.50 14.82 -5.57
CA ALA A 78 -15.15 15.94 -4.90
C ALA A 78 -14.33 17.25 -5.03
N VAL A 79 -13.00 17.18 -4.96
CA VAL A 79 -12.13 18.35 -5.15
C VAL A 79 -12.20 18.84 -6.59
N GLU A 80 -12.16 17.93 -7.57
CA GLU A 80 -12.29 18.25 -9.00
C GLU A 80 -13.64 18.94 -9.31
N ALA A 81 -14.73 18.49 -8.69
CA ALA A 81 -16.04 19.12 -8.81
C ALA A 81 -16.21 20.40 -7.97
N GLY A 82 -15.14 20.96 -7.41
CA GLY A 82 -15.15 22.18 -6.59
C GLY A 82 -15.76 22.02 -5.18
N ARG A 83 -16.14 20.81 -4.77
CA ARG A 83 -16.74 20.50 -3.46
C ARG A 83 -15.67 20.27 -2.39
N LEU A 84 -14.83 21.28 -2.13
CA LEU A 84 -13.62 21.16 -1.31
C LEU A 84 -13.85 20.61 0.09
N GLY A 85 -14.94 21.03 0.77
CA GLY A 85 -15.27 20.55 2.11
C GLY A 85 -15.60 19.05 2.14
N ARG A 86 -16.25 18.52 1.09
CA ARG A 86 -16.54 17.09 0.96
C ARG A 86 -15.27 16.32 0.61
N GLY A 87 -14.43 16.86 -0.28
CA GLY A 87 -13.13 16.30 -0.62
C GLY A 87 -12.23 16.11 0.60
N ARG A 88 -12.11 17.15 1.43
CA ARG A 88 -11.34 17.10 2.69
C ARG A 88 -11.83 16.03 3.66
N ARG A 89 -13.15 15.87 3.82
CA ARG A 89 -13.72 14.84 4.70
C ARG A 89 -13.40 13.43 4.22
N PHE A 90 -13.49 13.18 2.92
CA PHE A 90 -13.16 11.87 2.36
C PHE A 90 -11.67 11.55 2.47
N LEU A 91 -10.78 12.50 2.16
CA LEU A 91 -9.33 12.31 2.31
C LEU A 91 -8.91 12.13 3.78
N ALA A 92 -9.58 12.81 4.71
CA ALA A 92 -9.39 12.57 6.14
C ALA A 92 -9.85 11.15 6.55
N GLY A 93 -10.99 10.68 6.03
CA GLY A 93 -11.46 9.32 6.23
C GLY A 93 -10.46 8.27 5.72
N ALA A 94 -9.92 8.47 4.51
CA ALA A 94 -8.85 7.62 3.97
C ALA A 94 -7.61 7.61 4.89
N THR A 95 -7.17 8.79 5.35
CA THR A 95 -6.03 8.90 6.28
C THR A 95 -6.25 8.10 7.57
N VAL A 96 -7.45 8.18 8.16
CA VAL A 96 -7.79 7.45 9.38
C VAL A 96 -7.79 5.94 9.16
N LEU A 97 -8.31 5.47 8.04
CA LEU A 97 -8.28 4.04 7.69
C LEU A 97 -6.85 3.55 7.42
N GLY A 98 -5.99 4.37 6.80
CA GLY A 98 -4.57 4.08 6.68
C GLY A 98 -3.87 3.94 8.04
N ALA A 99 -4.18 4.81 9.00
CA ALA A 99 -3.64 4.72 10.36
C ALA A 99 -4.14 3.46 11.09
N LEU A 100 -5.42 3.11 10.92
CA LEU A 100 -5.97 1.84 11.41
C LEU A 100 -5.24 0.64 10.81
N PHE A 101 -4.90 0.69 9.51
CA PHE A 101 -4.14 -0.36 8.86
C PHE A 101 -2.77 -0.60 9.51
N LEU A 102 -2.05 0.49 9.80
CA LEU A 102 -0.76 0.42 10.50
C LEU A 102 -0.90 -0.10 11.94
N ALA A 103 -1.96 0.30 12.65
CA ALA A 103 -2.21 -0.19 14.01
C ALA A 103 -2.45 -1.70 14.03
N ILE A 104 -3.24 -2.23 13.10
CA ILE A 104 -3.48 -3.67 12.95
C ILE A 104 -2.16 -4.40 12.63
N LYS A 105 -1.32 -3.85 11.73
CA LYS A 105 -0.01 -4.43 11.42
C LYS A 105 0.99 -4.38 12.56
N ALA A 106 1.01 -3.30 13.32
CA ALA A 106 1.87 -3.20 14.49
C ALA A 106 1.50 -4.23 15.56
N ALA A 107 0.20 -4.49 15.76
CA ALA A 107 -0.26 -5.55 16.65
C ALA A 107 0.20 -6.94 16.17
N GLU A 108 0.05 -7.24 14.87
CA GLU A 108 0.51 -8.50 14.29
C GLU A 108 2.03 -8.69 14.45
N TYR A 109 2.84 -7.64 14.23
CA TYR A 109 4.28 -7.71 14.50
C TYR A 109 4.59 -7.90 15.99
N GLY A 110 3.81 -7.28 16.87
CA GLY A 110 3.94 -7.47 18.31
C GLY A 110 3.69 -8.93 18.73
N ASP A 111 2.65 -9.55 18.21
CA ASP A 111 2.33 -10.96 18.46
C ASP A 111 3.44 -11.89 17.96
N MET A 112 3.97 -11.63 16.76
CA MET A 112 5.08 -12.41 16.19
C MET A 112 6.37 -12.24 17.00
N ALA A 113 6.71 -11.02 17.41
CA ALA A 113 7.86 -10.74 18.26
C ALA A 113 7.73 -11.41 19.63
N ALA A 114 6.53 -11.41 20.23
CA ALA A 114 6.24 -12.09 21.49
C ALA A 114 6.39 -13.62 21.38
N ALA A 115 6.09 -14.18 20.20
CA ALA A 115 6.35 -15.59 19.87
C ALA A 115 7.83 -15.89 19.55
N GLY A 116 8.73 -14.90 19.63
CA GLY A 116 10.14 -15.04 19.28
C GLY A 116 10.41 -15.10 17.78
N ILE A 117 9.45 -14.72 16.94
CA ILE A 117 9.54 -14.76 15.49
C ILE A 117 10.06 -13.42 14.95
N GLY A 118 11.29 -13.43 14.45
CA GLY A 118 11.96 -12.26 13.88
C GLY A 118 12.43 -12.48 12.46
N ILE A 119 13.19 -11.52 11.93
CA ILE A 119 13.74 -11.57 10.56
C ILE A 119 14.68 -12.77 10.36
N GLU A 120 15.37 -13.20 11.42
CA GLU A 120 16.39 -14.26 11.36
C GLU A 120 15.84 -15.68 11.63
N THR A 121 14.55 -15.84 11.94
CA THR A 121 14.03 -17.15 12.35
C THR A 121 13.76 -18.09 11.18
N HIS A 122 13.38 -17.54 10.03
CA HIS A 122 13.18 -18.30 8.78
C HIS A 122 13.22 -17.34 7.59
N ALA A 123 13.68 -17.82 6.42
CA ALA A 123 13.69 -17.02 5.19
C ALA A 123 12.29 -16.47 4.83
N PHE A 124 11.23 -17.21 5.15
CA PHE A 124 9.84 -16.74 5.07
C PHE A 124 9.65 -15.43 5.84
N PHE A 125 10.06 -15.39 7.11
CA PHE A 125 9.88 -14.23 7.97
C PHE A 125 10.79 -13.08 7.56
N THR A 126 12.00 -13.36 7.05
CA THR A 126 12.88 -12.35 6.46
C THR A 126 12.16 -11.57 5.36
N PHE A 127 11.66 -12.27 4.35
CA PHE A 127 10.97 -11.63 3.22
C PHE A 127 9.61 -11.06 3.62
N TYR A 128 8.89 -11.72 4.52
CA TYR A 128 7.65 -11.19 5.10
C TYR A 128 7.91 -9.79 5.67
N TYR A 129 8.81 -9.65 6.66
CA TYR A 129 9.07 -8.38 7.32
C TYR A 129 9.65 -7.32 6.38
N LEU A 130 10.49 -7.70 5.42
CA LEU A 130 11.03 -6.77 4.43
C LEU A 130 9.91 -6.22 3.52
N VAL A 131 9.09 -7.09 2.93
CA VAL A 131 8.02 -6.70 2.01
C VAL A 131 6.91 -5.93 2.75
N THR A 132 6.41 -6.46 3.87
CA THR A 132 5.32 -5.81 4.61
C THR A 132 5.80 -4.58 5.37
N GLY A 133 7.05 -4.55 5.84
CA GLY A 133 7.67 -3.38 6.47
C GLY A 133 7.91 -2.24 5.48
N PHE A 134 8.43 -2.54 4.29
CA PHE A 134 8.58 -1.55 3.23
C PHE A 134 7.23 -1.00 2.77
N HIS A 135 6.21 -1.84 2.68
CA HIS A 135 4.84 -1.40 2.43
C HIS A 135 4.29 -0.51 3.56
N ALA A 136 4.49 -0.88 4.82
CA ALA A 136 4.07 -0.07 5.96
C ALA A 136 4.72 1.33 5.96
N ALA A 137 5.98 1.44 5.55
CA ALA A 137 6.65 2.73 5.38
C ALA A 137 5.96 3.61 4.32
N HIS A 138 5.51 3.02 3.20
CA HIS A 138 4.74 3.72 2.18
C HIS A 138 3.37 4.18 2.67
N VAL A 139 2.66 3.33 3.41
CA VAL A 139 1.39 3.69 4.05
C VAL A 139 1.60 4.86 5.00
N ALA A 140 2.66 4.84 5.81
CA ALA A 140 3.01 5.95 6.70
C ALA A 140 3.29 7.26 5.93
N ALA A 141 4.02 7.19 4.81
CA ALA A 141 4.22 8.35 3.93
C ALA A 141 2.88 8.87 3.38
N GLY A 142 1.99 7.99 2.95
CA GLY A 142 0.68 8.37 2.45
C GLY A 142 -0.24 9.01 3.50
N ILE A 143 -0.16 8.56 4.76
CA ILE A 143 -0.86 9.17 5.90
C ILE A 143 -0.42 10.62 6.12
N VAL A 144 0.81 10.96 5.74
CA VAL A 144 1.31 12.35 5.76
C VAL A 144 0.87 13.11 4.51
N VAL A 145 0.97 12.50 3.32
CA VAL A 145 0.67 13.15 2.04
C VAL A 145 -0.82 13.49 1.89
N LEU A 146 -1.72 12.57 2.24
CA LEU A 146 -3.16 12.75 2.03
C LEU A 146 -3.74 14.00 2.74
N PRO A 147 -3.44 14.25 4.04
CA PRO A 147 -3.86 15.48 4.71
C PRO A 147 -3.22 16.74 4.11
N LEU A 148 -1.97 16.67 3.66
CA LEU A 148 -1.26 17.81 3.07
C LEU A 148 -1.90 18.25 1.74
N VAL A 149 -2.27 17.30 0.87
CA VAL A 149 -2.96 17.60 -0.38
C VAL A 149 -4.42 18.00 -0.13
N ALA A 150 -5.07 17.42 0.89
CA ALA A 150 -6.42 17.82 1.30
C ALA A 150 -6.48 19.26 1.84
N ALA A 151 -5.45 19.69 2.58
CA ALA A 151 -5.35 21.06 3.09
C ALA A 151 -5.26 22.08 1.95
N ARG A 152 -4.41 21.80 0.95
CA ARG A 152 -4.26 22.65 -0.24
C ARG A 152 -5.48 22.62 -1.15
N ALA A 153 -6.15 21.46 -1.23
CA ALA A 153 -7.38 21.24 -2.00
C ALA A 153 -7.28 21.67 -3.47
N ARG A 154 -6.10 21.50 -4.07
CA ARG A 154 -5.84 21.76 -5.50
C ARG A 154 -5.98 20.45 -6.26
N ALA A 155 -6.80 20.43 -7.30
CA ALA A 155 -7.15 19.22 -8.05
C ALA A 155 -5.92 18.40 -8.46
N ARG A 156 -4.92 19.03 -9.10
CA ARG A 156 -3.68 18.36 -9.55
C ARG A 156 -2.85 17.76 -8.41
N GLU A 157 -2.75 18.45 -7.27
CA GLU A 157 -1.99 17.96 -6.11
C GLU A 157 -2.72 16.80 -5.43
N VAL A 158 -4.06 16.89 -5.33
CA VAL A 158 -4.90 15.83 -4.79
C VAL A 158 -4.86 14.59 -5.69
N GLU A 159 -4.94 14.78 -7.00
CA GLU A 159 -4.84 13.71 -8.00
C GLU A 159 -3.50 12.95 -7.86
N ALA A 160 -2.37 13.66 -7.79
CA ALA A 160 -1.07 13.04 -7.58
C ALA A 160 -0.98 12.30 -6.23
N GLY A 161 -1.49 12.89 -5.14
CA GLY A 161 -1.52 12.24 -3.83
C GLY A 161 -2.42 11.01 -3.77
N VAL A 162 -3.55 11.03 -4.45
CA VAL A 162 -4.49 9.90 -4.54
C VAL A 162 -3.94 8.81 -5.46
N ALA A 163 -3.25 9.16 -6.55
CA ALA A 163 -2.54 8.21 -7.40
C ALA A 163 -1.44 7.46 -6.61
N PHE A 164 -0.66 8.18 -5.79
CA PHE A 164 0.29 7.56 -4.86
C PHE A 164 -0.42 6.59 -3.91
N TRP A 165 -1.50 7.02 -3.26
CA TRP A 165 -2.25 6.17 -2.32
C TRP A 165 -2.81 4.91 -2.98
N HIS A 166 -3.34 5.03 -4.20
CA HIS A 166 -3.82 3.88 -4.96
C HIS A 166 -2.72 2.90 -5.36
N MET A 167 -1.50 3.38 -5.64
CA MET A 167 -0.37 2.48 -5.84
C MET A 167 -0.08 1.67 -4.58
N VAL A 168 -0.10 2.32 -3.41
CA VAL A 168 0.09 1.63 -2.12
C VAL A 168 -1.00 0.58 -1.93
N ASP A 169 -2.27 0.93 -2.14
CA ASP A 169 -3.39 -0.03 -2.05
C ASP A 169 -3.22 -1.21 -3.02
N LEU A 170 -2.82 -0.94 -4.28
CA LEU A 170 -2.59 -1.96 -5.30
C LEU A 170 -1.48 -2.93 -4.90
N VAL A 171 -0.37 -2.42 -4.36
CA VAL A 171 0.71 -3.26 -3.84
C VAL A 171 0.18 -4.19 -2.76
N TRP A 172 -0.64 -3.70 -1.84
CA TRP A 172 -1.21 -4.54 -0.78
C TRP A 172 -2.13 -5.64 -1.34
N VAL A 173 -2.95 -5.31 -2.33
CA VAL A 173 -3.83 -6.28 -3.01
C VAL A 173 -3.03 -7.41 -3.67
N LEU A 174 -1.79 -7.16 -4.08
CA LEU A 174 -0.87 -8.19 -4.60
C LEU A 174 -0.16 -8.96 -3.47
N VAL A 175 0.31 -8.25 -2.44
CA VAL A 175 1.04 -8.83 -1.30
C VAL A 175 0.15 -9.76 -0.48
N PHE A 176 -1.08 -9.36 -0.19
CA PHE A 176 -1.98 -10.10 0.70
C PHE A 176 -2.25 -11.55 0.23
N PRO A 177 -2.67 -11.81 -1.02
CA PRO A 177 -2.89 -13.18 -1.49
C PRO A 177 -1.60 -14.01 -1.46
N VAL A 178 -0.48 -13.43 -1.88
CA VAL A 178 0.80 -14.16 -1.98
C VAL A 178 1.31 -14.59 -0.62
N LEU A 179 1.24 -13.71 0.39
CA LEU A 179 1.74 -14.01 1.73
C LEU A 179 0.74 -14.84 2.55
N TYR A 180 -0.57 -14.57 2.48
CA TYR A 180 -1.54 -15.09 3.45
C TYR A 180 -2.47 -16.18 2.91
N LEU A 181 -2.74 -16.22 1.60
CA LEU A 181 -3.78 -17.08 1.02
C LEU A 181 -3.25 -18.22 0.16
N LEU A 182 -2.19 -17.99 -0.61
CA LEU A 182 -1.62 -19.02 -1.48
C LEU A 182 -0.94 -20.11 -0.63
N ARG A 183 -1.54 -21.31 -0.63
CA ARG A 183 -1.03 -22.54 -0.02
C ARG A 183 -0.56 -23.53 -1.06
#